data_AF-A0A7C4F2B4-F1
#
_entry.id   AF-A0A7C4F2B4-F1
#
_cell.length_a   1.000
_cell.length_b   1.000
_cell.length_c   1.000
_cell.angle_alpha   90.00
_cell.angle_beta   90.00
_cell.angle_gamma   90.00
#
_symmetry.space_group_name_H-M   'P 1'
#
loop_
_entity.id
_entity.type
_entity.pdbx_description
1 polymer ?
#
loop_
_entity_poly.entity_id
_entity_poly.type
_entity_poly.pdbx_seq_one_letter_code
_entity_poly.pdbx_strand_id
1 'polypeptide(L)' 'MVKTITINDEAYRALAELKGEGESFSEVIVRILRGRRINLSDFYGVFRGNVDLWISIEKEILEDRMRASAR' A
#
# COMPACT_ATOMS: atom_id res chain seq x y z
N MET A 1 -24.57 -14.38 -0.14
CA MET A 1 -24.42 -15.78 0.33
C MET A 1 -23.21 -15.83 1.26
N VAL A 2 -23.37 -16.36 2.47
CA VAL A 2 -22.25 -16.55 3.41
C VAL A 2 -21.67 -17.95 3.19
N LYS A 3 -20.35 -18.08 3.26
CA LYS A 3 -19.65 -19.37 3.22
C LYS A 3 -18.70 -19.45 4.41
N THR A 4 -18.61 -20.62 5.02
CA THR A 4 -17.66 -20.90 6.11
C THR A 4 -16.39 -21.49 5.53
N ILE A 5 -15.25 -20.95 5.92
CA ILE A 5 -13.92 -21.50 5.61
C ILE A 5 -13.16 -21.69 6.92
N THR A 6 -12.42 -22.79 7.02
CA THR A 6 -11.51 -23.02 8.14
C THR A 6 -10.12 -22.53 7.73
N ILE A 7 -9.50 -21.72 8.58
CA ILE A 7 -8.15 -21.19 8.39
C ILE A 7 -7.29 -21.54 9.60
N ASN A 8 -5.97 -21.57 9.41
CA ASN A 8 -5.04 -21.75 10.54
C ASN A 8 -4.96 -20.46 11.39
N ASP A 9 -4.39 -20.59 12.59
CA ASP A 9 -4.27 -19.48 13.54
C ASP A 9 -3.41 -18.33 12.99
N GLU A 10 -2.35 -18.65 12.25
CA GLU A 10 -1.49 -17.67 11.59
C GLU A 10 -2.26 -16.78 10.60
N ALA A 11 -3.07 -17.39 9.72
CA ALA A 11 -3.90 -16.66 8.77
C ALA A 11 -4.97 -15.82 9.49
N TYR A 12 -5.55 -16.33 10.58
CA TYR A 12 -6.49 -15.56 11.38
C TYR A 12 -5.84 -14.31 11.97
N ARG A 13 -4.66 -14.45 12.58
CA ARG A 13 -3.91 -13.32 13.16
C ARG A 13 -3.52 -12.29 12.10
N ALA A 14 -3.00 -12.75 10.95
CA ALA A 14 -2.66 -11.87 9.84
C ALA A 14 -3.89 -11.07 9.35
N LEU A 15 -5.06 -11.70 9.25
CA LEU A 15 -6.29 -11.01 8.88
C LEU A 15 -6.76 -10.02 9.97
N ALA A 16 -6.59 -10.37 11.24
CA ALA A 16 -6.96 -9.50 12.36
C ALA A 16 -6.07 -8.25 12.45
N GLU A 17 -4.78 -8.37 12.17
CA GLU A 17 -3.85 -7.24 12.10
C GLU A 17 -4.16 -6.30 10.92
N LEU A 18 -4.62 -6.85 9.79
CA LEU A 18 -4.95 -6.08 8.59
C LEU A 18 -6.33 -5.42 8.63
N LYS A 19 -7.19 -5.83 9.56
CA LYS A 19 -8.59 -5.39 9.65
C LYS A 19 -8.68 -3.96 10.18
N GLY A 20 -9.28 -3.07 9.40
CA GLY A 20 -9.59 -1.70 9.82
C GLY A 20 -10.76 -1.61 10.81
N GLU A 21 -10.94 -0.44 11.41
CA GLU A 21 -12.09 -0.16 12.28
C GLU A 21 -13.41 -0.31 11.51
N GLY A 22 -14.32 -1.14 12.02
CA GLY A 22 -15.60 -1.43 11.37
C GLY A 22 -15.54 -2.36 10.15
N GLU A 23 -14.36 -2.78 9.70
CA GLU A 23 -14.20 -3.65 8.51
C GLU A 23 -14.47 -5.13 8.85
N SER A 24 -15.21 -5.86 8.00
CA SER A 24 -15.40 -7.30 8.14
C SER A 24 -14.22 -8.11 7.57
N PHE A 25 -14.02 -9.34 8.05
CA PHE A 25 -12.99 -10.23 7.49
C PHE A 25 -13.20 -10.52 5.99
N SER A 26 -14.45 -10.57 5.54
CA SER A 26 -14.77 -10.74 4.12
C SER A 26 -14.31 -9.53 3.30
N GLU A 27 -14.46 -8.31 3.81
CA GLU A 27 -13.96 -7.10 3.16
C GLU A 27 -12.43 -7.06 3.11
N VAL A 28 -11.75 -7.45 4.20
CA VAL A 28 -10.29 -7.58 4.23
C VAL A 28 -9.80 -8.52 3.13
N ILE A 29 -10.39 -9.72 3.03
CA ILE A 29 -10.03 -10.72 2.01
C ILE A 29 -10.22 -10.14 0.61
N VAL A 30 -11.36 -9.51 0.33
CA VAL A 30 -11.65 -8.92 -0.98
C VAL A 30 -10.70 -7.77 -1.29
N ARG A 31 -10.38 -6.90 -0.32
CA ARG A 31 -9.45 -5.79 -0.47
C ARG A 31 -8.04 -6.27 -0.80
N ILE A 32 -7.55 -7.31 -0.12
CA ILE A 32 -6.24 -7.91 -0.39
C ILE A 32 -6.21 -8.52 -1.80
N LEU A 33 -7.23 -9.33 -2.15
CA LEU A 33 -7.30 -10.03 -3.43
C LEU A 33 -7.48 -9.09 -4.63
N ARG A 34 -8.17 -7.95 -4.45
CA ARG A 34 -8.27 -6.92 -5.50
C ARG A 34 -6.93 -6.24 -5.79
N GLY A 35 -5.99 -6.33 -4.85
CA GLY A 35 -4.72 -5.61 -4.89
C GLY A 35 -4.92 -4.09 -4.80
N ARG A 36 -3.85 -3.36 -4.50
CA ARG A 36 -3.85 -1.90 -4.74
C ARG A 36 -3.65 -1.67 -6.22
N ARG A 37 -4.74 -1.44 -6.96
CA ARG A 37 -4.66 -0.95 -8.32
C ARG A 37 -4.36 0.56 -8.26
N ILE A 38 -3.09 0.88 -8.03
CA ILE A 38 -2.61 2.27 -8.06
C ILE A 38 -2.54 2.68 -9.52
N ASN A 39 -3.37 3.63 -9.95
CA ASN A 39 -3.22 4.24 -11.25
C ASN A 39 -2.20 5.37 -11.13
N LEU A 40 -1.04 5.21 -11.77
CA LEU A 40 0.01 6.25 -11.76
C LEU A 40 -0.49 7.59 -12.32
N SER A 41 -1.53 7.56 -13.18
CA SER A 41 -2.16 8.76 -13.72
C SER A 41 -2.84 9.61 -12.65
N ASP A 42 -3.30 9.00 -11.54
CA ASP A 42 -3.92 9.73 -10.42
C ASP A 42 -2.94 10.68 -9.73
N PHE A 43 -1.62 10.47 -9.93
CA PHE A 43 -0.55 11.28 -9.37
C PHE A 43 -0.04 12.34 -10.36
N TYR A 44 -0.58 12.40 -11.57
CA TYR A 44 -0.15 13.35 -12.58
C TYR A 44 -0.42 14.79 -12.12
N GLY A 45 0.64 15.57 -11.97
CA GLY A 45 0.55 17.01 -11.66
C GLY A 45 0.37 17.35 -10.18
N VAL A 46 0.48 16.38 -9.26
CA VAL A 46 0.44 16.63 -7.80
C VAL A 46 1.41 17.74 -7.36
N PHE A 47 2.55 17.87 -8.04
CA PHE A 47 3.57 18.87 -7.77
C PHE A 47 3.54 20.10 -8.69
N ARG A 48 2.52 20.27 -9.55
CA ARG A 48 2.51 21.34 -10.58
C ARG A 48 2.58 22.76 -10.00
N GLY A 49 2.20 22.96 -8.74
CA GLY A 49 2.31 24.24 -8.03
C GLY A 49 3.45 24.32 -7.00
N ASN A 50 4.26 23.28 -6.86
CA ASN A 50 5.32 23.21 -5.85
C ASN A 50 6.53 22.44 -6.41
N VAL A 51 7.20 23.08 -7.37
CA VAL A 51 8.36 22.49 -8.08
C VAL A 51 9.53 22.29 -7.12
N ASP A 52 9.75 23.21 -6.17
CA ASP A 52 10.84 23.10 -5.19
C ASP A 52 10.69 21.87 -4.30
N LEU A 53 9.46 21.56 -3.88
CA LEU A 53 9.16 20.33 -3.14
C LEU A 53 9.44 19.07 -3.97
N TRP A 54 9.09 19.08 -5.27
CA TRP A 54 9.43 17.95 -6.15
C TRP A 54 10.95 17.75 -6.23
N ILE A 55 11.71 18.83 -6.43
CA ILE A 55 13.17 18.78 -6.53
C ILE A 55 13.78 18.21 -5.24
N SER A 56 13.30 18.61 -4.06
CA SER A 56 13.81 18.08 -2.79
C SER A 56 13.52 16.58 -2.61
N ILE A 57 12.31 16.15 -2.96
CA ILE A 57 11.91 14.73 -2.89
C ILE A 57 12.72 13.89 -3.87
N GLU A 58 12.87 14.37 -5.11
CA GLU A 58 13.63 13.68 -6.16
C GLU A 58 15.09 13.50 -5.73
N LYS A 59 15.70 14.53 -5.14
CA LYS A 59 17.07 14.46 -4.62
C LYS A 59 17.22 13.37 -3.54
N GLU A 60 16.34 13.35 -2.56
CA GLU A 60 16.37 12.37 -1.47
C GLU A 60 16.24 10.92 -2.00
N ILE A 61 15.31 10.70 -2.94
CA ILE A 61 15.12 9.39 -3.59
C ILE A 61 16.39 8.93 -4.32
N LEU A 62 17.08 9.84 -5.01
CA LEU A 62 18.32 9.52 -5.72
C LEU A 62 19.45 9.16 -4.75
N GLU A 63 19.60 9.91 -3.66
CA GLU A 63 20.60 9.64 -2.62
C GLU A 63 20.36 8.27 -1.96
N ASP A 64 19.11 7.91 -1.68
CA ASP A 64 18.75 6.58 -1.15
C ASP A 64 19.10 5.45 -2.10
N ARG A 65 18.82 5.61 -3.39
CA ARG A 65 19.17 4.60 -4.40
C ARG A 65 20.68 4.40 -4.53
N MET A 66 21.43 5.48 -4.49
CA MET A 66 22.90 5.41 -4.48
C MET A 66 23.40 4.66 -3.24
N ARG A 67 22.82 4.94 -2.06
CA ARG A 67 23.16 4.22 -0.82
C ARG A 67 22.82 2.74 -0.88
N ALA A 68 21.67 2.38 -1.46
CA ALA A 68 21.26 0.99 -1.60
C ALA A 68 22.11 0.22 -2.62
N SER A 69 22.54 0.86 -3.71
CA SER A 69 23.39 0.25 -4.73
C SER A 69 24.86 0.12 -4.32
N ALA A 70 25.29 0.85 -3.29
CA ALA A 70 26.66 0.80 -2.76
C ALA A 70 26.85 -0.25 -1.63
N ARG A 71 25.80 -0.98 -1.26
CA ARG A 71 25.81 -2.09 -0.31
C ARG A 71 25.74 -3.43 -1.05
#